data_AF-A7I490-F1
#
_entry.id   AF-A7I490-F1
#
_cell.length_a   1.000
_cell.length_b   1.000
_cell.length_c   1.000
_cell.angle_alpha   90.00
_cell.angle_beta   90.00
_cell.angle_gamma   90.00
#
_symmetry.space_group_name_H-M   'P 1'
#
loop_
_entity.id
_entity.type
_entity.pdbx_description
1 polymer ?
#
loop_
_entity_poly.entity_id
_entity_poly.type
_entity_poly.pdbx_seq_one_letter_code
_entity_poly.pdbx_strand_id
1 'polypeptide(L)'
;MVLDQQTTIPISIDELVARTAQLKNDGCRLVQIGCTQVGDDFEINYVFDKDFVLTNLRITVKQDTIIPSVSGVFFGAFVYENEIHDLYGITVKGMNIDFNGHFYRTTVKHPFTVTVTKGGEE
;
A
#
# COMPACT_ATOMS: atom_id res chain seq x y z
N MET A 1 20.76 11.77 17.53
CA MET A 1 19.62 11.65 16.60
C MET A 1 18.44 11.21 17.45
N VAL A 2 17.53 12.13 17.77
CA VAL A 2 16.28 11.75 18.46
C VAL A 2 15.38 11.24 17.35
N LEU A 3 14.94 9.99 17.43
CA LEU A 3 13.94 9.47 16.49
C LEU A 3 12.62 10.12 16.88
N ASP A 4 12.12 11.05 16.07
CA ASP A 4 10.80 11.63 16.30
C ASP A 4 9.73 10.53 16.27
N GLN A 5 8.74 10.67 17.15
CA GLN A 5 7.69 9.68 17.33
C GLN A 5 6.82 9.62 16.07
N GLN A 6 6.89 8.51 15.34
CA GLN A 6 6.01 8.26 14.19
C GLN A 6 4.65 7.80 14.70
N THR A 7 3.57 8.40 14.18
CA THR A 7 2.20 8.00 14.54
C THR A 7 1.67 7.03 13.49
N THR A 8 1.18 5.87 13.93
CA THR A 8 0.47 4.93 13.05
C THR A 8 -1.00 4.92 13.41
N ILE A 9 -1.85 5.24 12.43
CA ILE A 9 -3.29 5.38 12.60
C ILE A 9 -3.94 4.26 11.79
N PRO A 10 -4.52 3.23 12.44
CA PRO A 10 -5.33 2.24 11.74
C PRO A 10 -6.62 2.90 11.25
N ILE A 11 -6.95 2.69 9.98
CA ILE A 11 -8.16 3.22 9.35
C ILE A 11 -8.87 2.12 8.56
N SER A 12 -10.15 2.33 8.27
CA SER A 12 -10.89 1.49 7.32
C SER A 12 -10.55 1.84 5.87
N ILE A 13 -10.82 0.91 4.95
CA ILE A 13 -10.63 1.11 3.50
C ILE A 13 -11.51 2.26 2.99
N ASP A 14 -12.72 2.39 3.51
CA ASP A 14 -13.69 3.43 3.14
C ASP A 14 -13.18 4.84 3.49
N GLU A 15 -12.35 4.95 4.54
CA GLU A 15 -11.75 6.21 4.96
C GLU A 15 -10.49 6.58 4.15
N LEU A 16 -9.86 5.63 3.45
CA LEU A 16 -8.53 5.79 2.86
C LEU A 16 -8.42 7.04 1.97
N VAL A 17 -9.33 7.18 1.01
CA VAL A 17 -9.28 8.29 0.05
C VAL A 17 -9.56 9.62 0.75
N ALA A 18 -10.54 9.66 1.66
CA ALA A 18 -10.91 10.86 2.39
C ALA A 18 -9.77 11.35 3.30
N ARG A 19 -9.16 10.44 4.06
CA ARG A 19 -8.00 10.74 4.93
C ARG A 19 -6.79 11.18 4.13
N THR A 20 -6.51 10.52 3.01
CA THR A 20 -5.40 10.88 2.13
C THR A 20 -5.59 12.27 1.52
N ALA A 21 -6.82 12.61 1.11
CA ALA A 21 -7.16 13.94 0.61
C ALA A 21 -7.05 15.02 1.71
N GLN A 22 -7.46 14.73 2.94
CA GLN A 22 -7.28 15.63 4.09
C GLN A 22 -5.79 15.90 4.32
N LEU A 23 -4.95 14.87 4.40
CA LEU A 23 -3.50 15.04 4.59
C LEU A 23 -2.85 15.86 3.47
N LYS A 24 -3.27 15.67 2.22
CA LYS A 24 -2.82 16.51 1.10
C LYS A 24 -3.20 17.97 1.30
N ASN A 25 -4.44 18.25 1.68
CA ASN A 25 -4.91 19.61 1.94
C ASN A 25 -4.20 20.26 3.13
N ASP A 26 -3.80 19.46 4.12
CA ASP A 26 -3.00 19.90 5.27
C ASP A 26 -1.53 20.17 4.91
N GLY A 27 -1.13 19.97 3.66
CA GLY A 27 0.22 20.22 3.15
C GLY A 27 1.19 19.06 3.32
N CYS A 28 0.72 17.87 3.69
CA CYS A 28 1.57 16.68 3.78
C CYS A 28 1.95 16.16 2.40
N ARG A 29 3.15 15.62 2.27
CA ARG A 29 3.60 14.88 1.08
C ARG A 29 3.52 13.37 1.30
N LEU A 30 3.10 12.63 0.28
CA LEU A 30 3.20 11.17 0.26
C LEU A 30 4.67 10.77 0.07
N VAL A 31 5.21 9.96 0.99
CA VAL A 31 6.60 9.51 0.99
C VAL A 31 6.72 8.09 0.45
N GLN A 32 5.83 7.20 0.91
CA GLN A 32 5.88 5.78 0.57
C GLN A 32 4.49 5.16 0.75
N ILE A 33 4.19 4.14 -0.07
CA ILE A 33 3.15 3.16 0.24
C ILE A 33 3.84 1.80 0.30
N GLY A 34 3.74 1.10 1.43
CA GLY A 34 4.36 -0.20 1.63
C GLY A 34 3.34 -1.26 2.00
N CYS A 35 3.44 -2.44 1.40
CA CYS A 35 2.60 -3.60 1.70
C CYS A 35 3.44 -4.70 2.36
N THR A 36 2.89 -5.38 3.35
CA THR A 36 3.51 -6.55 3.98
C THR A 36 2.44 -7.57 4.35
N GLN A 37 2.75 -8.85 4.19
CA GLN A 37 1.86 -9.91 4.64
C GLN A 37 1.99 -10.08 6.16
N VAL A 38 0.86 -10.16 6.87
CA VAL A 38 0.77 -10.39 8.31
C VAL A 38 -0.22 -11.52 8.57
N GLY A 39 0.31 -12.73 8.73
CA GLY A 39 -0.52 -13.94 8.80
C GLY A 39 -1.24 -14.20 7.47
N ASP A 40 -2.56 -14.29 7.53
CA ASP A 40 -3.43 -14.49 6.36
C ASP A 40 -3.89 -13.17 5.71
N ASP A 41 -3.60 -12.03 6.35
CA ASP A 41 -3.97 -10.69 5.90
C ASP A 41 -2.75 -9.93 5.36
N PHE A 42 -3.00 -8.80 4.72
CA PHE A 42 -2.00 -7.85 4.24
C PHE A 42 -2.17 -6.51 4.95
N GLU A 43 -1.08 -5.98 5.50
CA GLU A 43 -1.03 -4.62 6.02
C GLU A 43 -0.41 -3.70 4.97
N ILE A 44 -1.12 -2.61 4.67
CA ILE A 44 -0.61 -1.55 3.78
C ILE A 44 -0.49 -0.26 4.58
N ASN A 45 0.71 0.30 4.58
CA ASN A 45 1.04 1.55 5.27
C ASN A 45 1.26 2.66 4.23
N TYR A 46 0.47 3.73 4.35
CA TYR A 46 0.60 4.96 3.58
C TYR A 46 1.32 5.98 4.46
N VAL A 47 2.55 6.32 4.07
CA VAL A 47 3.46 7.17 4.85
C VAL A 47 3.43 8.58 4.30
N PHE A 48 3.11 9.53 5.18
CA PHE A 48 3.07 10.95 4.87
C PHE A 48 4.07 11.70 5.73
N ASP A 49 4.69 12.73 5.16
CA ASP A 49 5.61 13.62 5.85
C ASP A 49 5.09 15.06 5.82
N LYS A 50 5.25 15.73 6.96
CA LYS A 50 5.10 17.17 7.09
C LYS A 50 6.09 17.69 8.11
N ASP A 51 6.97 18.60 7.70
CA ASP A 51 7.98 19.21 8.57
C ASP A 51 8.83 18.19 9.35
N PHE A 52 9.23 17.09 8.70
CA PHE A 52 9.97 15.96 9.27
C PHE A 52 9.19 15.08 10.26
N VAL A 53 7.89 15.32 10.41
CA VAL A 53 6.98 14.48 11.20
C VAL A 53 6.28 13.49 10.29
N LEU A 54 6.50 12.20 10.54
CA LEU A 54 5.91 11.11 9.78
C LEU A 54 4.59 10.64 10.38
N THR A 55 3.55 10.59 9.55
CA THR A 55 2.24 10.03 9.87
C THR A 55 1.94 8.87 8.95
N ASN A 56 1.65 7.71 9.52
CA ASN A 56 1.34 6.48 8.79
C ASN A 56 -0.15 6.18 8.90
N LEU A 57 -0.86 6.10 7.78
CA LEU A 57 -2.20 5.49 7.74
C LEU A 57 -2.04 4.01 7.44
N ARG A 58 -2.64 3.15 8.25
CA ARG A 58 -2.58 1.70 8.07
C ARG A 58 -3.95 1.14 7.74
N ILE A 59 -4.01 0.34 6.68
CA ILE A 59 -5.15 -0.52 6.38
C ILE A 59 -4.72 -1.98 6.47
N THR A 60 -5.64 -2.84 6.88
CA THR A 60 -5.47 -4.29 6.87
C THR A 60 -6.53 -4.89 5.95
N VAL A 61 -6.09 -5.70 5.00
CA VAL A 61 -6.94 -6.22 3.91
C VAL A 61 -6.71 -7.70 3.71
N LYS A 62 -7.72 -8.39 3.20
CA LYS A 62 -7.58 -9.78 2.71
C LYS A 62 -7.15 -9.78 1.24
N GLN A 63 -6.61 -10.90 0.77
CA GLN A 63 -6.19 -11.06 -0.62
C GLN A 63 -7.27 -10.67 -1.66
N ASP A 64 -8.53 -11.04 -1.41
CA ASP A 64 -9.65 -10.78 -2.33
C ASP A 64 -10.24 -9.36 -2.20
N THR A 65 -9.64 -8.52 -1.36
CA THR A 65 -10.17 -7.18 -1.09
C THR A 65 -9.77 -6.22 -2.20
N ILE A 66 -10.72 -5.39 -2.62
CA ILE A 66 -10.49 -4.34 -3.60
C ILE A 66 -10.25 -3.02 -2.87
N ILE A 67 -9.10 -2.40 -3.13
CA ILE A 67 -8.68 -1.15 -2.51
C ILE A 67 -8.93 0.02 -3.48
N PRO A 68 -9.46 1.16 -3.03
CA PRO A 68 -9.55 2.35 -3.87
C PRO A 68 -8.16 2.97 -4.07
N SER A 69 -7.86 3.40 -5.29
CA SER A 69 -6.64 4.12 -5.59
C SER A 69 -6.64 5.52 -4.97
N VAL A 70 -5.49 5.92 -4.43
CA VAL A 70 -5.20 7.29 -3.99
C VAL A 70 -4.43 8.09 -5.04
N SER A 71 -4.17 7.52 -6.23
CA SER A 71 -3.47 8.21 -7.33
C SER A 71 -4.20 9.45 -7.85
N GLY A 72 -5.54 9.50 -7.71
CA GLY A 72 -6.32 10.70 -7.98
C GLY A 72 -6.01 11.86 -7.02
N VAL A 73 -5.56 11.56 -5.80
CA VAL A 73 -5.11 12.54 -4.80
C VAL A 73 -3.63 12.82 -4.97
N PHE A 74 -2.79 11.78 -4.93
CA PHE A 74 -1.34 11.87 -5.13
C PHE A 74 -0.97 11.14 -6.40
N PHE A 75 -0.73 11.86 -7.49
CA PHE A 75 -0.43 11.25 -8.78
C PHE A 75 0.65 10.15 -8.69
N GLY A 76 1.74 10.39 -7.96
CA GLY A 76 2.82 9.40 -7.79
C GLY A 76 2.43 8.09 -7.09
N ALA A 77 1.25 7.98 -6.48
CA ALA A 77 0.79 6.77 -5.82
C ALA A 77 0.58 5.59 -6.79
N PHE A 78 0.31 5.85 -8.08
CA PHE A 78 0.07 4.77 -9.05
C PHE A 78 1.25 3.81 -9.12
N VAL A 79 2.48 4.28 -8.92
CA VAL A 79 3.69 3.43 -8.96
C VAL A 79 3.63 2.35 -7.90
N TYR A 80 3.35 2.75 -6.66
CA TYR A 80 3.23 1.82 -5.53
C TYR A 80 1.99 0.94 -5.65
N GLU A 81 0.89 1.46 -6.17
CA GLU A 81 -0.34 0.68 -6.36
C GLU A 81 -0.15 -0.43 -7.40
N ASN A 82 0.54 -0.13 -8.51
CA ASN A 82 0.92 -1.15 -9.49
C ASN A 82 1.94 -2.14 -8.91
N GLU A 83 2.89 -1.68 -8.08
CA GLU A 83 3.81 -2.57 -7.35
C GLU A 83 3.04 -3.55 -6.46
N ILE A 84 2.08 -3.05 -5.67
CA ILE A 84 1.26 -3.86 -4.76
C ILE A 84 0.43 -4.89 -5.55
N HIS A 85 -0.17 -4.46 -6.66
CA HIS A 85 -0.92 -5.33 -7.54
C HIS A 85 -0.03 -6.44 -8.14
N ASP A 86 1.13 -6.10 -8.67
CA ASP A 86 2.00 -7.05 -9.37
C ASP A 86 2.70 -8.00 -8.39
N LEU A 87 3.16 -7.49 -7.25
CA LEU A 87 3.98 -8.25 -6.30
C LEU A 87 3.19 -9.05 -5.26
N TYR A 88 2.01 -8.55 -4.85
CA TYR A 88 1.18 -9.17 -3.79
C TYR A 88 -0.17 -9.67 -4.31
N GLY A 89 -0.61 -9.27 -5.51
CA GLY A 89 -1.86 -9.70 -6.09
C GLY A 89 -3.10 -9.01 -5.53
N ILE A 90 -2.92 -7.88 -4.84
CA ILE A 90 -4.02 -7.11 -4.28
C ILE A 90 -4.62 -6.22 -5.37
N THR A 91 -5.95 -6.26 -5.50
CA THR A 91 -6.63 -5.49 -6.55
C THR A 91 -6.81 -4.03 -6.10
N VAL A 92 -6.25 -3.09 -6.86
CA VAL A 92 -6.47 -1.65 -6.67
C VAL A 92 -7.36 -1.11 -7.80
N LYS A 93 -8.43 -0.38 -7.47
CA LYS A 93 -9.36 0.20 -8.46
C LYS A 93 -9.26 1.71 -8.54
N GLY A 94 -9.39 2.24 -9.76
CA GLY A 94 -9.41 3.69 -10.01
C GLY A 94 -8.03 4.32 -10.11
N MET A 95 -6.99 3.55 -10.46
CA MET A 95 -5.66 4.08 -10.72
C MET A 95 -5.69 5.01 -11.94
N ASN A 96 -4.99 6.15 -11.85
CA ASN A 96 -4.84 7.07 -12.97
C ASN A 96 -4.06 6.43 -14.12
N ILE A 97 -3.06 5.61 -13.80
CA ILE A 97 -2.28 4.82 -14.76
C ILE A 97 -2.25 3.39 -14.25
N ASP A 98 -2.91 2.51 -14.99
CA ASP A 98 -2.96 1.08 -14.72
C ASP A 98 -2.10 0.33 -15.75
N PHE A 99 -1.07 -0.38 -15.27
CA PHE A 99 -0.22 -1.22 -16.11
C PHE A 99 -0.76 -2.65 -16.22
N ASN A 100 -1.91 -2.95 -15.60
CA ASN A 100 -2.66 -4.19 -15.73
C ASN A 100 -1.78 -5.44 -15.55
N GLY A 101 -0.93 -5.46 -14.51
CA GLY A 101 -0.04 -6.59 -14.24
C GLY A 101 1.32 -6.56 -14.93
N HIS A 102 1.68 -5.48 -15.63
CA HIS A 102 2.89 -5.38 -16.46
C HIS A 102 3.87 -4.31 -15.98
N PHE A 103 3.71 -3.79 -14.76
CA PHE A 103 4.62 -2.80 -14.22
C PHE A 103 5.96 -3.46 -13.85
N TYR A 104 5.90 -4.61 -13.18
CA TYR A 104 7.07 -5.45 -12.95
C TYR A 104 7.03 -6.71 -13.81
N ARG A 105 8.18 -7.02 -14.42
CA ARG A 105 8.39 -8.32 -15.05
C ARG A 105 8.93 -9.30 -14.02
N THR A 106 8.05 -10.11 -13.46
CA THR A 106 8.41 -11.19 -12.53
C THR A 106 8.37 -12.55 -13.22
N THR A 107 9.26 -13.46 -12.81
CA THR A 107 9.24 -14.86 -13.30
C THR A 107 8.11 -15.67 -12.66
N VAL A 108 7.70 -15.30 -11.45
CA VAL A 108 6.60 -15.89 -10.68
C VAL A 108 5.55 -14.82 -10.46
N LYS A 109 4.26 -15.17 -10.60
CA LYS A 109 3.17 -14.24 -10.28
C LYS A 109 3.11 -14.00 -8.77
N HIS A 110 2.98 -12.74 -8.36
CA HIS A 110 2.83 -12.33 -6.96
C HIS A 110 3.89 -12.95 -6.02
N PRO A 111 5.19 -12.70 -6.27
CA PRO A 111 6.29 -13.35 -5.54
C PRO A 111 6.32 -13.08 -4.03
N PHE A 112 5.62 -12.04 -3.56
CA PHE A 112 5.61 -11.65 -2.14
C PHE A 112 4.38 -12.15 -1.38
N THR A 113 3.47 -12.86 -2.04
CA THR A 113 2.50 -13.70 -1.36
C THR A 113 3.22 -14.94 -0.87
N VAL A 114 3.54 -15.01 0.42
CA VAL A 114 4.19 -16.18 1.03
C VAL A 114 3.15 -17.31 1.06
N THR A 115 3.03 -18.05 -0.04
CA THR A 115 2.68 -19.46 0.08
C THR A 115 3.96 -20.13 0.54
N VAL A 116 4.09 -20.38 1.85
CA VAL A 116 5.07 -21.38 2.30
C VAL A 116 4.62 -22.67 1.64
N THR A 117 5.17 -23.00 0.48
CA THR A 117 5.16 -24.37 0.00
C THR A 117 5.83 -25.15 1.13
N LYS A 118 5.03 -25.88 1.92
CA LYS A 118 5.56 -26.94 2.77
C LYS A 118 6.33 -27.86 1.83
N GLY A 119 7.63 -27.63 1.72
CA GLY A 119 8.54 -28.45 0.94
C GLY A 119 8.65 -29.80 1.62
N GLY A 120 8.03 -30.79 0.97
CA GLY A 120 8.30 -32.22 0.99
C GLY A 120 8.95 -32.82 2.24
N GLU A 121 8.14 -33.50 3.04
CA GLU A 121 8.54 -34.83 3.52
C GLU A 121 8.44 -35.79 2.32
N GLU A 122 9.58 -36.21 1.78
CA GLU A 122 9.84 -37.57 1.26
C GLU A 122 11.34 -37.82 1.11
#